data_AF-A0A8F9WFW5-F1
#
_entry.id   AF-A0A8F9WFW5-F1
#
_cell.length_a   1.000
_cell.length_b   1.000
_cell.length_c   1.000
_cell.angle_alpha   90.00
_cell.angle_beta   90.00
_cell.angle_gamma   90.00
#
_symmetry.space_group_name_H-M   'P 1'
#
loop_
_entity.id
_entity.type
_entity.pdbx_description
1 polymer ?
#
loop_
_entity_poly.entity_id
_entity_poly.type
_entity_poly.pdbx_seq_one_letter_code
_entity_poly.pdbx_strand_id
1 'polypeptide(L)'
;MHGNFLNIVLVIFLNSCTSMPKFYEGYIFNKDKKPLSNIKVCENNKSNCVYTDSKGYFRLEKQRNSINDLIVFSKSTPVDTIKTVWSQHGEKINYSFVEGKKDTLFLNIK
;
A
#
# COMPACT_ATOMS: atom_id res chain seq x y z
N MET A 1 -2.49 -28.10 -50.80
CA MET A 1 -1.30 -27.68 -50.04
C MET A 1 -1.79 -27.16 -48.70
N HIS A 2 -1.55 -27.93 -47.64
CA HIS A 2 -2.09 -27.70 -46.30
C HIS A 2 -1.18 -26.75 -45.52
N GLY A 3 -1.79 -25.76 -44.89
CA GLY A 3 -1.32 -25.15 -43.64
C GLY A 3 -0.16 -24.18 -43.75
N ASN A 4 -0.38 -22.95 -43.26
CA ASN A 4 0.51 -22.26 -42.32
C ASN A 4 -0.10 -20.90 -41.94
N PHE A 5 -1.23 -20.93 -41.23
CA PHE A 5 -1.84 -19.75 -40.58
C PHE A 5 -1.80 -19.87 -39.05
N LEU A 6 -0.84 -20.63 -38.51
CA LEU A 6 -0.78 -20.96 -37.09
C LEU A 6 0.55 -20.50 -36.46
N ASN A 7 0.91 -19.22 -36.59
CA ASN A 7 2.14 -18.73 -35.94
C ASN A 7 2.13 -17.24 -35.54
N ILE A 8 0.96 -16.62 -35.35
CA ILE A 8 0.88 -15.21 -34.88
C ILE A 8 0.30 -15.11 -33.44
N VAL A 9 -0.31 -16.17 -32.91
CA VAL A 9 -0.97 -16.13 -31.59
C VAL A 9 0.02 -16.31 -30.41
N LEU A 10 1.29 -16.66 -30.67
CA LEU A 10 2.25 -17.02 -29.60
C LEU A 10 3.07 -15.84 -29.02
N VAL A 11 2.88 -14.60 -29.50
CA VAL A 11 3.78 -13.46 -29.13
C VAL A 11 3.21 -12.55 -28.03
N ILE A 12 1.98 -12.75 -27.56
CA ILE A 12 1.29 -11.76 -26.70
C ILE A 12 1.55 -11.94 -25.18
N PHE A 13 2.24 -12.99 -24.73
CA PHE A 13 2.32 -13.33 -23.29
C PHE A 13 3.56 -12.84 -22.52
N LEU A 14 4.43 -11.99 -23.10
CA LEU A 14 5.70 -11.61 -22.45
C LEU A 14 5.69 -10.34 -21.59
N ASN A 15 4.53 -9.72 -21.33
CA ASN A 15 4.46 -8.47 -20.56
C ASN A 15 3.93 -8.60 -19.12
N SER A 16 4.09 -9.76 -18.48
CA SER A 16 3.74 -9.90 -17.06
C SER A 16 4.92 -9.55 -16.14
N CYS A 17 5.51 -8.36 -16.32
CA CYS A 17 6.39 -7.79 -15.30
C CYS A 17 5.51 -6.99 -14.33
N THR A 18 5.19 -7.54 -13.17
CA THR A 18 4.49 -6.79 -12.12
C THR A 18 5.43 -5.72 -11.61
N SER A 19 5.16 -4.45 -11.93
CA SER A 19 5.94 -3.33 -11.42
C SER A 19 5.86 -3.30 -9.90
N MET A 20 7.01 -3.19 -9.22
CA MET A 20 7.05 -3.05 -7.78
C MET A 20 6.26 -1.79 -7.37
N PRO A 21 5.37 -1.86 -6.35
CA PRO A 21 4.58 -0.71 -5.93
C PRO A 21 5.47 0.49 -5.63
N LYS A 22 5.14 1.64 -6.23
CA LYS A 22 5.90 2.87 -6.04
C LYS A 22 5.44 3.67 -4.81
N PHE A 23 4.20 3.43 -4.39
CA PHE A 23 3.56 4.17 -3.32
C PHE A 23 3.02 3.22 -2.26
N TYR A 24 3.07 3.70 -1.02
CA TYR A 24 2.09 3.29 -0.02
C TYR A 24 0.86 4.16 -0.15
N GLU A 25 -0.31 3.56 -0.03
CA GLU A 25 -1.57 4.30 -0.04
C GLU A 25 -2.66 3.55 0.72
N GLY A 26 -3.64 4.32 1.18
CA GLY A 26 -4.84 3.78 1.79
C GLY A 26 -5.61 4.85 2.53
N TYR A 27 -6.57 4.41 3.32
CA TYR A 27 -7.46 5.29 4.06
C TYR A 27 -7.36 5.07 5.57
N ILE A 28 -7.61 6.12 6.33
CA ILE A 28 -7.65 6.08 7.79
C ILE A 28 -8.98 6.67 8.27
N PHE A 29 -9.69 5.87 9.06
CA PHE A 29 -11.00 6.20 9.61
C PHE A 29 -11.02 5.98 11.13
N ASN A 30 -11.97 6.60 11.81
CA ASN A 30 -12.30 6.23 13.19
C ASN A 30 -13.23 5.01 13.23
N LYS A 31 -13.55 4.49 14.42
CA LYS A 31 -14.47 3.36 14.59
C LYS A 31 -15.90 3.63 14.09
N ASP A 32 -16.32 4.90 14.03
CA ASP A 32 -17.62 5.32 13.48
C ASP A 32 -17.60 5.45 11.94
N LYS A 33 -16.53 5.01 11.27
CA LYS A 33 -16.32 5.14 9.82
C LYS A 33 -16.33 6.59 9.33
N LYS A 34 -15.92 7.54 10.16
CA LYS A 34 -15.63 8.92 9.75
C LYS A 34 -14.18 9.03 9.27
N PRO A 35 -13.91 9.67 8.13
CA PRO A 35 -12.56 9.85 7.62
C PRO A 35 -11.76 10.73 8.57
N LEU A 36 -10.50 10.37 8.79
CA LEU A 36 -9.61 11.13 9.65
C LEU A 36 -8.61 11.92 8.81
N SER A 37 -8.80 13.23 8.76
CA SER A 37 -7.88 14.15 8.10
C SER A 37 -6.70 14.53 9.01
N ASN A 38 -5.61 14.99 8.39
CA ASN A 38 -4.41 15.48 9.10
C ASN A 38 -3.79 14.45 10.06
N ILE A 39 -3.96 13.16 9.78
CA ILE A 39 -3.23 12.07 10.43
C ILE A 39 -1.90 11.92 9.73
N LYS A 40 -0.81 11.95 10.50
CA LYS A 40 0.54 11.81 9.95
C LYS A 40 0.87 10.33 9.79
N VAL A 41 1.33 9.96 8.61
CA VAL A 41 1.81 8.61 8.29
C VAL A 41 3.26 8.72 7.85
N CYS A 42 4.16 8.03 8.53
CA CYS A 42 5.59 8.03 8.22
C CYS A 42 6.07 6.63 7.90
N GLU A 43 7.02 6.52 6.99
CA GLU A 43 7.76 5.27 6.80
C GLU A 43 8.72 5.04 7.99
N ASN A 44 8.66 3.86 8.61
CA ASN A 44 9.48 3.54 9.78
C ASN A 44 10.98 3.64 9.43
N ASN A 45 11.79 4.17 10.37
CA ASN A 45 13.23 4.42 10.20
C ASN A 45 13.58 5.39 9.06
N LYS A 46 12.63 6.22 8.61
CA LYS A 46 12.82 7.21 7.55
C LYS A 46 12.15 8.54 7.92
N SER A 47 12.60 9.61 7.28
CA SER A 47 12.02 10.95 7.45
C SER A 47 10.82 11.22 6.53
N ASN A 48 10.46 10.27 5.66
CA ASN A 48 9.39 10.46 4.70
C ASN A 48 8.03 10.29 5.37
N CYS A 49 7.22 11.34 5.32
CA CYS A 49 5.90 11.38 5.94
C CYS A 49 4.90 12.11 5.05
N VAL A 50 3.64 11.74 5.17
CA VAL A 50 2.50 12.40 4.52
C VAL A 50 1.38 12.59 5.54
N TYR A 51 0.47 13.51 5.27
CA TYR A 51 -0.75 13.69 6.05
C TYR A 51 -1.96 13.22 5.25
N THR A 52 -2.93 12.61 5.93
CA THR A 52 -4.20 12.26 5.29
C THR A 52 -4.99 13.50 4.87
N ASP A 53 -5.67 13.40 3.74
CA ASP A 53 -6.57 14.44 3.23
C ASP A 53 -7.93 14.46 3.95
N SER A 54 -8.86 15.31 3.49
CA SER A 54 -10.22 15.42 4.06
C SER A 54 -11.07 14.15 3.93
N LYS A 55 -10.69 13.22 3.04
CA LYS A 55 -11.33 11.91 2.85
C LYS A 55 -10.61 10.81 3.64
N GLY A 56 -9.60 11.18 4.44
CA GLY A 56 -8.79 10.24 5.21
C GLY A 56 -7.79 9.47 4.35
N TYR A 57 -7.60 9.85 3.08
CA TYR A 57 -6.68 9.18 2.16
C TYR A 57 -5.26 9.70 2.33
N PHE A 58 -4.29 8.80 2.25
CA PHE A 58 -2.87 9.14 2.14
C PHE A 58 -2.23 8.42 0.95
N ARG A 59 -1.21 9.07 0.37
CA ARG A 59 -0.32 8.49 -0.63
C ARG A 59 1.10 8.93 -0.34
N LEU A 60 1.98 7.98 -0.04
CA LEU A 60 3.37 8.19 0.34
C LEU A 60 4.27 7.52 -0.69
N GLU A 61 5.20 8.25 -1.29
CA GLU A 61 6.19 7.64 -2.17
C GLU A 61 7.09 6.71 -1.36
N LYS A 62 7.21 5.45 -1.79
CA LYS A 62 8.02 4.45 -1.11
C LYS A 62 9.46 4.57 -1.56
N GLN A 63 10.41 4.43 -0.62
CA GLN A 63 11.81 4.32 -1.01
C GLN A 63 12.03 3.09 -1.93
N ARG A 64 12.82 3.26 -2.99
CA ARG A 64 13.17 2.16 -3.90
C ARG A 64 13.85 1.03 -3.11
N ASN A 65 13.51 -0.22 -3.46
CA ASN A 65 14.09 -1.45 -2.91
C ASN A 65 13.93 -1.67 -1.39
N SER A 66 13.08 -0.90 -0.71
CA SER A 66 12.75 -1.10 0.70
C SER A 66 11.26 -1.29 0.88
N ILE A 67 10.87 -2.11 1.85
CA ILE A 67 9.48 -2.18 2.32
C ILE A 67 9.54 -2.09 3.84
N ASN A 68 9.02 -0.99 4.38
CA ASN A 68 9.02 -0.71 5.81
C ASN A 68 7.59 -0.65 6.34
N ASP A 69 7.45 -0.86 7.63
CA ASP A 69 6.20 -0.55 8.33
C ASP A 69 5.90 0.95 8.26
N LEU A 70 4.63 1.32 8.42
CA LEU A 70 4.22 2.72 8.52
C LEU A 70 3.84 3.04 9.96
N ILE A 71 4.40 4.12 10.50
CA ILE A 71 4.03 4.63 11.82
C ILE A 71 2.96 5.70 11.64
N VAL A 72 1.84 5.54 12.34
CA VAL A 72 0.71 6.46 12.29
C VAL A 72 0.72 7.31 13.56
N PHE A 73 0.63 8.63 13.39
CA PHE A 73 0.60 9.58 14.49
C PHE A 73 -0.69 10.39 14.47
N SER A 74 -1.24 10.59 15.67
CA SER A 74 -2.22 11.64 15.93
C SER A 74 -1.50 12.79 16.62
N LYS A 75 -1.52 13.98 15.99
CA LYS A 75 -0.68 15.12 16.40
C LYS A 75 0.81 14.72 16.39
N SER A 76 1.46 14.64 17.55
CA SER A 76 2.87 14.27 17.72
C SER A 76 3.07 12.89 18.37
N THR A 77 1.99 12.16 18.68
CA THR A 77 2.06 10.89 19.40
C THR A 77 1.83 9.72 18.46
N PRO A 78 2.70 8.70 18.44
CA PRO A 78 2.45 7.48 17.67
C PRO A 78 1.26 6.74 18.27
N VAL A 79 0.29 6.40 17.43
CA VAL A 79 -0.97 5.74 17.85
C VAL A 79 -1.10 4.33 17.29
N ASP A 80 -0.43 4.02 16.18
CA ASP A 80 -0.48 2.69 15.57
C ASP A 80 0.74 2.45 14.66
N THR A 81 0.95 1.19 14.26
CA THR A 81 1.95 0.77 13.27
C THR A 81 1.32 -0.19 12.27
N ILE A 82 1.29 0.21 11.01
CA ILE A 82 0.82 -0.61 9.89
C ILE A 82 1.95 -1.56 9.46
N LYS A 83 1.73 -2.86 9.60
CA LYS A 83 2.59 -3.89 8.99
C LYS A 83 2.32 -3.97 7.49
N THR A 84 3.28 -3.52 6.69
CA THR A 84 3.14 -3.48 5.22
C THR A 84 3.49 -4.81 4.56
N VAL A 85 4.23 -5.68 5.24
CA VAL A 85 4.51 -7.06 4.83
C VAL A 85 4.20 -8.00 5.98
N TRP A 86 3.53 -9.10 5.69
CA TRP A 86 3.24 -10.13 6.67
C TRP A 86 3.09 -11.49 5.98
N SER A 87 3.26 -12.58 6.74
CA SER A 87 3.08 -13.93 6.24
C SER A 87 2.05 -14.69 7.06
N GLN A 88 1.33 -15.59 6.40
CA GLN A 88 0.48 -16.59 7.08
C GLN A 88 1.26 -17.89 7.14
N HIS A 89 1.77 -18.24 8.33
CA HIS A 89 2.54 -19.48 8.56
C HIS A 89 3.69 -19.71 7.55
N GLY A 90 4.26 -18.63 7.00
CA GLY A 90 5.36 -18.69 6.02
C GLY A 90 4.97 -19.07 4.59
N GLU A 91 3.74 -19.52 4.34
CA GLU A 91 3.33 -20.05 3.02
C GLU A 91 3.03 -18.95 2.00
N LYS A 92 2.51 -17.81 2.47
CA LYS A 92 2.12 -16.70 1.61
C LYS A 92 2.55 -15.36 2.18
N ILE A 93 3.35 -14.63 1.40
CA ILE A 93 3.70 -13.23 1.66
C ILE A 93 2.54 -12.34 1.18
N ASN A 94 2.05 -11.50 2.07
CA ASN A 94 1.00 -10.54 1.79
C ASN A 94 1.53 -9.12 2.04
N TYR A 95 1.03 -8.20 1.22
CA TYR A 95 1.36 -6.78 1.29
C TYR A 95 0.13 -5.98 1.68
N SER A 96 0.29 -4.95 2.51
CA SER A 96 -0.79 -4.07 2.93
C SER A 96 -0.42 -2.63 2.62
N PHE A 97 -1.43 -1.82 2.30
CA PHE A 97 -1.32 -0.39 1.99
C PHE A 97 -0.36 -0.09 0.85
N VAL A 98 -0.31 -0.96 -0.16
CA VAL A 98 0.46 -0.75 -1.39
C VAL A 98 -0.46 -0.30 -2.53
N GLU A 99 0.13 0.40 -3.50
CA GLU A 99 -0.55 0.90 -4.70
C GLU A 99 -1.56 -0.10 -5.29
N GLY A 100 -2.82 0.34 -5.42
CA GLY A 100 -3.91 -0.42 -6.00
C GLY A 100 -4.76 -1.26 -5.04
N LYS A 101 -4.33 -1.49 -3.79
CA LYS A 101 -5.09 -2.33 -2.83
C LYS A 101 -6.27 -1.67 -2.15
N LYS A 102 -6.26 -0.33 -2.03
CA LYS A 102 -7.31 0.46 -1.35
C LYS A 102 -7.59 0.00 0.10
N ASP A 103 -6.52 -0.34 0.84
CA ASP A 103 -6.62 -0.78 2.22
C ASP A 103 -7.09 0.34 3.16
N THR A 104 -7.68 -0.02 4.30
CA THR A 104 -8.23 0.92 5.28
C THR A 104 -7.82 0.57 6.71
N LEU A 105 -7.34 1.55 7.47
CA LEU A 105 -7.04 1.44 8.90
C LEU A 105 -8.15 2.10 9.73
N PHE A 106 -8.58 1.44 10.81
CA PHE A 106 -9.58 1.97 11.73
C PHE A 106 -8.98 2.25 13.12
N LEU A 107 -8.72 3.52 13.40
CA LEU A 107 -8.15 3.96 14.66
C LEU A 107 -9.23 4.14 15.74
N ASN A 108 -8.85 3.85 16.98
CA ASN A 108 -9.62 4.21 18.17
C ASN A 108 -8.97 5.44 18.84
N ILE A 109 -9.32 6.62 18.35
CA ILE A 109 -8.87 7.89 18.92
C ILE A 109 -10.07 8.56 19.59
N LYS A 110 -9.86 8.98 20.85
CA LYS A 110 -10.82 9.72 21.67
C LYS A 110 -10.77 11.20 21.36
#